data_AF-A0A1V0EFG2-F1
#
_entry.id   AF-A0A1V0EFG2-F1
#
_cell.length_a   1.000
_cell.length_b   1.000
_cell.length_c   1.000
_cell.angle_alpha   90.00
_cell.angle_beta   90.00
_cell.angle_gamma   90.00
#
_symmetry.space_group_name_H-M   'P 1'
#
loop_
_entity.id
_entity.type
_entity.pdbx_description
1 polymer ?
#
loop_
_entity_poly.entity_id
_entity_poly.type
_entity_poly.pdbx_seq_one_letter_code
_entity_poly.pdbx_strand_id
1 'polypeptide(L)'
;DTLTSSSKPAPHALPGFQTMQPRVFAGLFPVSADDYPALREALDKLRLNDAALFFEPESSEAMGFGFRCGFLGMLHMEIVQERLEREYDLNLITTAPTVVYEILKTDGTIMQLDNPAHLPASPQIEEIREPIIVANILTPPDYIGNIITLCEEKRGVQRSIQYLATQVQISYELPLAEVVLDFFDKLKSVSRGYASMDYHLERFDAGPFVRVDVLINGDRVDALSLIVHRSHADRRGRDLVERMKDLIPRQQFDVAIQA
;
A
#
# COMPACT_ATOMS: atom_id res chain seq x y z
N ASP A 1 -5.88 -19.98 15.97
CA ASP A 1 -5.42 -20.15 17.35
C ASP A 1 -5.81 -21.54 17.85
N THR A 2 -5.25 -22.03 18.95
CA THR A 2 -5.58 -23.33 19.54
C THR A 2 -6.24 -23.14 20.90
N LEU A 3 -7.52 -23.46 20.99
CA LEU A 3 -8.23 -23.50 22.27
C LEU A 3 -8.02 -24.87 22.92
N THR A 4 -7.63 -24.90 24.20
CA THR A 4 -7.47 -26.12 24.98
C THR A 4 -8.16 -26.03 26.34
N SER A 5 -8.50 -27.18 26.93
CA SER A 5 -9.05 -27.23 28.29
C SER A 5 -8.05 -26.73 29.33
N SER A 6 -8.54 -25.94 30.29
CA SER A 6 -7.76 -25.48 31.46
C SER A 6 -7.33 -26.65 32.36
N SER A 7 -8.21 -27.64 32.58
CA SER A 7 -7.93 -28.79 33.45
C SER A 7 -7.01 -29.84 32.82
N LYS A 8 -6.92 -29.84 31.49
CA LYS A 8 -6.07 -30.75 30.73
C LYS A 8 -5.55 -30.03 29.47
N PRO A 9 -4.52 -29.20 29.59
CA PRO A 9 -3.99 -28.45 28.46
C PRO A 9 -3.33 -29.38 27.45
N ALA A 10 -3.51 -29.08 26.16
CA ALA A 10 -2.79 -29.72 25.09
C ALA A 10 -1.29 -29.38 25.22
N PRO A 11 -0.39 -30.34 24.98
CA PRO A 11 1.04 -30.14 25.17
C PRO A 11 1.65 -29.12 24.19
N HIS A 12 1.06 -28.96 23.01
CA HIS A 12 1.49 -28.00 21.99
C HIS A 12 0.27 -27.39 21.30
N ALA A 13 0.40 -26.12 20.90
CA ALA A 13 -0.53 -25.51 19.96
C ALA A 13 -0.43 -26.21 18.60
N LEU A 14 -1.52 -26.19 17.82
CA LEU A 14 -1.47 -26.66 16.44
C LEU A 14 -0.53 -25.78 15.62
N PRO A 15 0.33 -26.38 14.78
CA PRO A 15 1.24 -25.61 13.92
C PRO A 15 0.45 -24.84 12.87
N GLY A 16 1.02 -23.72 12.39
CA GLY A 16 0.53 -22.99 11.22
C GLY A 16 -0.40 -21.81 11.52
N PHE A 17 -0.81 -21.58 12.78
CA PHE A 17 -1.50 -20.33 13.12
C PHE A 17 -0.50 -19.16 13.12
N GLN A 18 -0.82 -18.14 12.32
CA GLN A 18 -0.06 -16.89 12.27
C GLN A 18 -1.04 -15.72 12.34
N THR A 19 -0.69 -14.69 13.11
CA THR A 19 -1.42 -13.43 13.10
C THR A 19 -1.12 -12.73 11.78
N MET A 20 -2.16 -12.49 10.99
CA MET A 20 -2.00 -11.79 9.71
C MET A 20 -1.63 -10.34 9.97
N GLN A 21 -0.47 -9.93 9.49
CA GLN A 21 -0.02 -8.54 9.56
C GLN A 21 -0.55 -7.76 8.35
N PRO A 22 -0.97 -6.50 8.53
CA PRO A 22 -1.29 -5.62 7.42
C PRO A 22 -0.10 -5.50 6.46
N ARG A 23 -0.38 -5.56 5.16
CA ARG A 23 0.63 -5.42 4.09
C ARG A 23 0.52 -4.11 3.33
N VAL A 24 -0.66 -3.49 3.37
CA VAL A 24 -0.98 -2.25 2.67
C VAL A 24 -1.55 -1.28 3.69
N PHE A 25 -1.13 -0.01 3.62
CA PHE A 25 -1.62 1.04 4.50
C PHE A 25 -2.14 2.21 3.68
N ALA A 26 -3.24 2.82 4.11
CA ALA A 26 -3.76 4.05 3.54
C ALA A 26 -4.34 4.93 4.65
N GLY A 27 -4.29 6.24 4.46
CA GLY A 27 -4.98 7.20 5.32
C GLY A 27 -6.43 7.33 4.87
N LEU A 28 -7.37 7.26 5.82
CA LEU A 28 -8.79 7.53 5.63
C LEU A 28 -9.17 8.79 6.39
N PHE A 29 -9.60 9.81 5.66
CA PHE A 29 -9.99 11.11 6.20
C PHE A 29 -11.45 11.40 5.83
N PRO A 30 -12.29 11.88 6.75
CA PRO A 30 -13.63 12.30 6.39
C PRO A 30 -13.57 13.61 5.60
N VAL A 31 -14.50 13.80 4.65
CA VAL A 31 -14.63 15.07 3.92
C VAL A 31 -15.04 16.21 4.86
N SER A 32 -15.91 15.91 5.84
CA SER A 32 -16.31 16.84 6.90
C SER A 32 -15.63 16.47 8.22
N ALA A 33 -15.02 17.46 8.88
CA ALA A 33 -14.37 17.26 10.18
C ALA A 33 -15.36 16.79 11.27
N ASP A 34 -16.65 17.14 11.12
CA ASP A 34 -17.72 16.74 12.05
C ASP A 34 -17.98 15.23 12.02
N ASP A 35 -17.60 14.53 10.95
CA ASP A 35 -17.81 13.09 10.79
C ASP A 35 -16.68 12.25 11.40
N TYR A 36 -15.61 12.86 11.92
CA TYR A 36 -14.49 12.14 12.54
C TYR A 36 -14.93 11.20 13.69
N PRO A 37 -15.81 11.61 14.63
CA PRO A 37 -16.32 10.69 15.66
C PRO A 37 -17.12 9.52 15.08
N ALA A 38 -17.90 9.76 14.02
CA ALA A 38 -18.68 8.72 13.35
C ALA A 38 -17.78 7.73 12.61
N LEU A 39 -16.73 8.22 11.93
CA LEU A 39 -15.70 7.38 11.31
C LEU A 39 -15.01 6.48 12.33
N ARG A 40 -14.63 7.03 13.50
CA ARG A 40 -14.04 6.25 14.58
C ARG A 40 -14.96 5.13 15.05
N GLU A 41 -16.23 5.45 15.30
CA GLU A 41 -17.22 4.47 15.74
C GLU A 41 -17.46 3.37 14.70
N ALA A 42 -17.50 3.75 13.41
CA ALA A 42 -17.64 2.81 12.31
C ALA A 42 -16.45 1.86 12.20
N LEU A 43 -15.22 2.37 12.31
CA LEU A 43 -13.99 1.56 12.33
C LEU A 43 -13.94 0.61 13.53
N ASP A 44 -14.32 1.09 14.72
CA ASP A 44 -14.42 0.26 15.93
C ASP A 44 -15.43 -0.89 15.74
N LYS A 45 -16.60 -0.62 15.15
CA LYS A 45 -17.61 -1.64 14.82
C LYS A 45 -17.14 -2.63 13.76
N LEU A 46 -16.44 -2.16 12.73
CA LEU A 46 -15.88 -3.02 11.67
C LEU A 46 -14.82 -3.96 12.23
N ARG A 47 -13.93 -3.46 13.11
CA ARG A 47 -12.87 -4.24 13.75
C ARG A 47 -13.38 -5.40 14.62
N LEU A 48 -14.61 -5.31 15.14
CA LEU A 48 -15.22 -6.44 15.86
C LEU A 48 -15.45 -7.66 14.96
N ASN A 49 -15.67 -7.44 13.67
CA ASN A 49 -15.90 -8.48 12.68
C ASN A 49 -14.65 -8.81 11.87
N ASP A 50 -13.76 -7.83 11.70
CA ASP A 50 -12.53 -7.96 10.92
C ASP A 50 -11.29 -7.86 11.81
N ALA A 51 -10.73 -9.02 12.14
CA ALA A 51 -9.52 -9.11 12.97
C ALA A 51 -8.24 -8.67 12.24
N ALA A 52 -8.28 -8.52 10.91
CA ALA A 52 -7.13 -8.09 10.12
C ALA A 52 -7.09 -6.57 9.90
N LEU A 53 -8.20 -5.88 10.10
CA LEU A 53 -8.26 -4.42 10.05
C LEU A 53 -7.50 -3.82 11.24
N PHE A 54 -6.44 -3.09 10.91
CA PHE A 54 -5.69 -2.28 11.86
C PHE A 54 -5.98 -0.80 11.58
N PHE A 55 -6.09 0.03 12.60
CA PHE A 55 -6.14 1.46 12.43
C PHE A 55 -5.57 2.21 13.64
N GLU A 56 -5.00 3.37 13.37
CA GLU A 56 -4.52 4.31 14.38
C GLU A 56 -4.88 5.75 14.00
N PRO A 57 -5.13 6.65 14.97
CA PRO A 57 -5.42 8.05 14.67
C PRO A 57 -4.25 8.72 13.96
N GLU A 58 -4.53 9.45 12.90
CA GLU A 58 -3.55 10.22 12.13
C GLU A 58 -4.07 11.64 11.92
N SER A 59 -3.20 12.63 12.11
CA SER A 59 -3.50 14.03 11.80
C SER A 59 -2.69 14.49 10.61
N SER A 60 -3.38 15.06 9.63
CA SER A 60 -2.79 15.68 8.44
C SER A 60 -3.05 17.17 8.47
N GLU A 61 -2.04 17.99 8.15
CA GLU A 61 -2.22 19.44 8.03
C GLU A 61 -3.23 19.81 6.93
N ALA A 62 -3.26 19.01 5.85
CA ALA A 62 -4.11 19.27 4.69
C ALA A 62 -5.51 18.63 4.82
N MET A 63 -5.60 17.43 5.40
CA MET A 63 -6.86 16.65 5.46
C MET A 63 -7.51 16.63 6.84
N GLY A 64 -6.90 17.26 7.85
CA GLY A 64 -7.40 17.27 9.21
C GLY A 64 -7.22 15.93 9.92
N PHE A 65 -8.17 15.58 10.79
CA PHE A 65 -8.13 14.36 11.59
C PHE A 65 -8.71 13.18 10.82
N GLY A 66 -7.96 12.08 10.79
CA GLY A 66 -8.38 10.83 10.17
C GLY A 66 -7.72 9.63 10.84
N PHE A 67 -7.65 8.53 10.10
CA PHE A 67 -7.07 7.28 10.56
C PHE A 67 -6.11 6.72 9.53
N ARG A 68 -4.95 6.28 10.01
CA ARG A 68 -4.06 5.42 9.26
C ARG A 68 -4.56 3.99 9.39
N CYS A 69 -5.02 3.40 8.29
CA CYS A 69 -5.59 2.05 8.27
C CYS A 69 -4.67 1.07 7.56
N GLY A 70 -4.50 -0.11 8.16
CA GLY A 70 -3.76 -1.24 7.63
C GLY A 70 -4.69 -2.35 7.12
N PHE A 71 -4.38 -2.86 5.93
CA PHE A 71 -5.16 -3.85 5.19
C PHE A 71 -4.30 -5.04 4.75
N LEU A 72 -4.93 -6.19 4.51
CA LEU A 72 -4.26 -7.37 3.96
C LEU A 72 -3.80 -7.19 2.50
N GLY A 73 -4.47 -6.31 1.75
CA GLY A 73 -4.24 -6.06 0.34
C GLY A 73 -5.24 -5.03 -0.20
N MET A 74 -5.15 -4.75 -1.51
CA MET A 74 -5.99 -3.75 -2.18
C MET A 74 -7.48 -4.06 -2.12
N LEU A 75 -7.89 -5.31 -2.42
CA LEU A 75 -9.30 -5.69 -2.37
C LEU A 75 -9.89 -5.55 -0.96
N HIS A 76 -9.10 -5.86 0.07
CA HIS A 76 -9.54 -5.68 1.46
C HIS A 76 -9.76 -4.21 1.79
N MET A 77 -8.89 -3.32 1.29
CA MET A 77 -9.04 -1.87 1.42
C MET A 77 -10.32 -1.37 0.73
N GLU A 78 -10.56 -1.77 -0.52
CA GLU A 78 -11.76 -1.39 -1.29
C GLU A 78 -13.05 -1.85 -0.60
N ILE A 79 -13.09 -3.09 -0.09
CA ILE A 79 -14.25 -3.60 0.65
C ILE A 79 -14.49 -2.78 1.91
N VAL A 80 -13.44 -2.49 2.70
CA VAL A 80 -13.60 -1.71 3.94
C VAL A 80 -14.07 -0.29 3.63
N GLN A 81 -13.49 0.36 2.61
CA GLN A 81 -13.91 1.68 2.17
C GLN A 81 -15.38 1.70 1.74
N GLU A 82 -15.78 0.78 0.86
CA GLU A 82 -17.15 0.72 0.34
C GLU A 82 -18.16 0.41 1.45
N ARG A 83 -17.78 -0.40 2.45
CA ARG A 83 -18.62 -0.64 3.64
C ARG A 83 -18.77 0.62 4.49
N LEU A 84 -17.70 1.39 4.70
CA LEU A 84 -17.79 2.66 5.42
C LEU A 84 -18.72 3.66 4.71
N GLU A 85 -18.59 3.78 3.38
CA GLU A 85 -19.44 4.68 2.58
C GLU A 85 -20.90 4.23 2.56
N ARG A 86 -21.17 2.93 2.36
CA ARG A 86 -22.54 2.42 2.19
C ARG A 86 -23.27 2.09 3.49
N GLU A 87 -22.59 1.47 4.45
CA GLU A 87 -23.23 1.01 5.71
C GLU A 87 -23.31 2.12 6.75
N TYR A 88 -22.39 3.09 6.71
CA TYR A 88 -22.28 4.15 7.71
C TYR A 88 -22.48 5.56 7.15
N ASP A 89 -22.77 5.70 5.84
CA ASP A 89 -23.06 6.98 5.15
C ASP A 89 -21.92 8.02 5.33
N LEU A 90 -20.68 7.54 5.29
CA LEU A 90 -19.49 8.38 5.46
C LEU A 90 -18.89 8.74 4.10
N ASN A 91 -18.66 10.03 3.87
CA ASN A 91 -17.89 10.49 2.71
C ASN A 91 -16.41 10.58 3.07
N LEU A 92 -15.58 9.77 2.42
CA LEU A 92 -14.18 9.60 2.77
C LEU A 92 -13.25 10.03 1.64
N ILE A 93 -12.07 10.53 2.04
CA ILE A 93 -10.92 10.78 1.20
C ILE A 93 -9.84 9.76 1.60
N THR A 94 -9.39 8.97 0.64
CA THR A 94 -8.36 7.95 0.83
C THR A 94 -7.04 8.40 0.23
N THR A 95 -5.95 8.31 1.00
CA THR A 95 -4.60 8.60 0.47
C THR A 95 -4.08 7.44 -0.38
N ALA A 96 -3.03 7.70 -1.16
CA ALA A 96 -2.39 6.65 -1.95
C ALA A 96 -1.90 5.51 -1.03
N PRO A 97 -2.18 4.23 -1.37
CA PRO A 97 -1.77 3.12 -0.56
C PRO A 97 -0.24 3.01 -0.55
N THR A 98 0.32 2.74 0.62
CA THR A 98 1.75 2.49 0.80
C THR A 98 1.98 1.09 1.36
N VAL A 99 3.22 0.64 1.28
CA VAL A 99 3.67 -0.64 1.82
C VAL A 99 4.60 -0.41 3.00
N VAL A 100 4.80 -1.46 3.80
CA VAL A 100 5.78 -1.44 4.88
C VAL A 100 7.18 -1.67 4.30
N TYR A 101 8.09 -0.73 4.52
CA TYR A 101 9.51 -0.87 4.24
C TYR A 101 10.27 -1.36 5.48
N GLU A 102 11.41 -2.00 5.27
CA GLU A 102 12.36 -2.27 6.35
C GLU A 102 13.54 -1.30 6.24
N ILE A 103 13.90 -0.67 7.35
CA ILE A 103 15.06 0.20 7.45
C ILE A 103 16.09 -0.52 8.29
N LEU A 104 17.25 -0.81 7.71
CA LEU A 104 18.43 -1.16 8.49
C LEU A 104 19.07 0.14 8.98
N LYS A 105 19.14 0.32 10.29
CA LYS A 105 19.84 1.43 10.89
C LYS A 105 21.33 1.15 11.01
N THR A 106 22.13 2.20 11.11
CA THR A 106 23.60 2.10 11.31
C THR A 106 24.01 1.38 12.60
N ASP A 107 23.10 1.19 13.54
CA ASP A 107 23.31 0.40 14.76
C ASP A 107 23.02 -1.10 14.57
N GLY A 108 22.63 -1.52 13.36
CA GLY A 108 22.25 -2.89 13.01
C GLY A 108 20.81 -3.27 13.34
N THR A 109 20.00 -2.36 13.89
CA THR A 109 18.58 -2.63 14.19
C THR A 109 17.71 -2.48 12.94
N ILE A 110 16.72 -3.37 12.79
CA ILE A 110 15.73 -3.30 11.72
C ILE A 110 14.47 -2.63 12.26
N MET A 111 14.06 -1.54 11.61
CA MET A 111 12.83 -0.82 11.90
C MET A 111 11.86 -0.99 10.74
N GLN A 112 10.62 -1.36 11.04
CA GLN A 112 9.54 -1.31 10.06
C GLN A 112 9.04 0.12 9.89
N LEU A 113 8.83 0.52 8.65
CA LEU A 113 8.36 1.83 8.28
C LEU A 113 7.10 1.71 7.43
N ASP A 114 5.99 2.08 8.04
CA ASP A 114 4.64 2.12 7.47
C ASP A 114 4.23 3.53 7.01
N ASN A 115 4.75 4.57 7.68
CA ASN A 115 4.55 5.98 7.31
C ASN A 115 5.88 6.64 6.87
N PRO A 116 5.96 7.19 5.64
CA PRO A 116 7.12 7.95 5.17
C PRO A 116 7.56 9.11 6.07
N ALA A 117 6.63 9.70 6.84
CA ALA A 117 6.93 10.77 7.80
C ALA A 117 7.83 10.31 8.95
N HIS A 118 7.73 9.03 9.34
CA HIS A 118 8.53 8.43 10.42
C HIS A 118 9.94 8.00 9.98
N LEU A 119 10.32 8.29 8.73
CA LEU A 119 11.65 7.96 8.22
C LEU A 119 12.72 8.70 9.05
N PRO A 120 13.68 7.98 9.69
CA PRO A 120 14.72 8.60 10.49
C PRO A 120 15.65 9.45 9.61
N ALA A 121 16.43 10.31 10.25
CA ALA A 121 17.40 11.15 9.53
C ALA A 121 18.40 10.28 8.76
N SER A 122 18.76 10.70 7.54
CA SER A 122 19.68 9.99 6.64
C SER A 122 20.96 9.42 7.28
N PRO A 123 21.67 10.11 8.21
CA PRO A 123 22.87 9.54 8.81
C PRO A 123 22.63 8.31 9.70
N GLN A 124 21.38 8.00 10.07
CA GLN A 124 21.02 6.81 10.84
C GLN A 124 20.60 5.64 9.95
N ILE A 125 20.47 5.85 8.64
CA ILE A 125 19.99 4.86 7.68
C ILE A 125 21.20 4.22 7.00
N GLU A 126 21.33 2.90 7.14
CA GLU A 126 22.31 2.11 6.39
C GLU A 126 21.72 1.71 5.03
N GLU A 127 20.53 1.11 5.04
CA GLU A 127 19.80 0.75 3.81
C GLU A 127 18.29 0.73 4.03
N ILE A 128 17.55 0.97 2.95
CA ILE A 128 16.10 0.84 2.89
C ILE A 128 15.80 -0.37 2.02
N ARG A 129 14.95 -1.26 2.54
CA ARG A 129 14.54 -2.49 1.87
C ARG A 129 13.04 -2.45 1.58
N GLU A 130 12.69 -2.78 0.35
CA GLU A 130 11.29 -2.88 -0.07
C GLU A 130 10.80 -4.34 -0.04
N PRO A 131 9.50 -4.56 0.21
CA PRO A 131 8.91 -5.89 0.11
C PRO A 131 8.81 -6.35 -1.35
N ILE A 132 9.45 -7.48 -1.64
CA ILE A 132 9.36 -8.18 -2.93
C ILE A 132 8.36 -9.32 -2.81
N ILE A 133 7.40 -9.34 -3.72
CA ILE A 133 6.42 -10.42 -3.86
C ILE A 133 6.77 -11.30 -5.04
N VAL A 134 6.32 -12.55 -4.98
CA VAL A 134 6.23 -13.43 -6.13
C VAL A 134 4.79 -13.43 -6.57
N ALA A 135 4.54 -12.85 -7.74
CA ALA A 135 3.24 -12.81 -8.39
C ALA A 135 3.14 -13.95 -9.41
N ASN A 136 2.13 -14.80 -9.27
CA ASN A 136 1.77 -15.79 -10.26
C ASN A 136 0.56 -15.28 -11.03
N ILE A 137 0.73 -15.12 -12.34
CA ILE A 137 -0.28 -14.58 -13.24
C ILE A 137 -0.71 -15.70 -14.18
N LEU A 138 -2.01 -15.97 -14.22
CA LEU A 138 -2.60 -16.97 -15.13
C LEU A 138 -3.41 -16.24 -16.19
N THR A 139 -3.13 -16.52 -17.47
CA THR A 139 -3.70 -15.77 -18.59
C THR A 139 -3.74 -16.61 -19.87
N PRO A 140 -4.65 -16.36 -20.83
CA PRO A 140 -4.58 -16.94 -22.17
C PRO A 140 -3.28 -16.55 -22.92
N PRO A 141 -2.78 -17.38 -23.84
CA PRO A 141 -1.53 -17.12 -24.56
C PRO A 141 -1.46 -15.79 -25.31
N ASP A 142 -2.60 -15.29 -25.79
CA ASP A 142 -2.70 -14.08 -26.61
C ASP A 142 -2.27 -12.80 -25.86
N TYR A 143 -2.28 -12.80 -24.52
CA TYR A 143 -2.04 -11.61 -23.70
C TYR A 143 -0.65 -11.58 -23.05
N ILE A 144 0.18 -12.62 -23.23
CA ILE A 144 1.48 -12.76 -22.55
C ILE A 144 2.38 -11.54 -22.78
N GLY A 145 2.51 -11.09 -24.03
CA GLY A 145 3.43 -9.99 -24.38
C GLY A 145 3.09 -8.69 -23.66
N ASN A 146 1.80 -8.34 -23.59
CA ASN A 146 1.35 -7.14 -22.90
C ASN A 146 1.60 -7.24 -21.38
N ILE A 147 1.40 -8.43 -20.80
CA ILE A 147 1.62 -8.69 -19.37
C ILE A 147 3.10 -8.63 -19.01
N ILE A 148 3.98 -9.22 -19.82
CA ILE A 148 5.43 -9.12 -19.64
C ILE A 148 5.88 -7.66 -19.67
N THR A 149 5.42 -6.90 -20.67
CA THR A 149 5.74 -5.46 -20.78
C THR A 149 5.30 -4.70 -19.52
N LEU A 150 4.08 -4.97 -19.03
CA LEU A 150 3.57 -4.37 -17.79
C LEU A 150 4.44 -4.74 -16.56
N CYS A 151 4.86 -6.00 -16.44
CA CYS A 151 5.72 -6.43 -15.34
C CYS A 151 7.11 -5.76 -15.41
N GLU A 152 7.70 -5.66 -16.60
CA GLU A 152 9.00 -5.01 -16.81
C GLU A 152 8.96 -3.51 -16.50
N GLU A 153 7.90 -2.81 -16.92
CA GLU A 153 7.66 -1.40 -16.56
C GLU A 153 7.64 -1.18 -15.04
N LYS A 154 7.25 -2.21 -14.29
CA LYS A 154 7.11 -2.20 -12.83
C LYS A 154 8.31 -2.79 -12.10
N ARG A 155 9.48 -2.80 -12.76
CA ARG A 155 10.75 -3.35 -12.22
C ARG A 155 10.67 -4.84 -11.89
N GLY A 156 9.80 -5.56 -12.58
CA GLY A 156 9.61 -6.99 -12.37
C GLY A 156 10.74 -7.82 -12.97
N VAL A 157 11.09 -8.90 -12.28
CA VAL A 157 12.05 -9.90 -12.76
C VAL A 157 11.32 -11.21 -13.01
N GLN A 158 11.36 -11.69 -14.25
CA GLN A 158 10.72 -12.94 -14.63
C GLN A 158 11.39 -14.13 -13.93
N ARG A 159 10.61 -14.95 -13.22
CA ARG A 159 11.09 -16.24 -12.67
C ARG A 159 10.87 -17.39 -13.62
N SER A 160 9.63 -17.56 -14.11
CA SER A 160 9.29 -18.67 -14.98
C SER A 160 8.05 -18.40 -15.82
N ILE A 161 7.94 -19.13 -16.94
CA ILE A 161 6.75 -19.20 -17.77
C ILE A 161 6.45 -20.68 -17.99
N GLN A 162 5.22 -21.08 -17.73
CA GLN A 162 4.73 -22.44 -17.92
C GLN A 162 3.49 -22.42 -18.80
N TYR A 163 3.55 -23.15 -19.91
CA TYR A 163 2.41 -23.31 -20.80
C TYR A 163 1.55 -24.49 -20.32
N LEU A 164 0.35 -24.17 -19.88
CA LEU A 164 -0.74 -25.10 -19.65
C LEU A 164 -1.53 -25.21 -20.96
N ALA A 165 -2.22 -26.33 -21.20
CA ALA A 165 -2.85 -26.61 -22.49
C ALA A 165 -3.65 -25.44 -23.09
N THR A 166 -4.42 -24.73 -22.28
CA THR A 166 -5.25 -23.58 -22.70
C THR A 166 -4.84 -22.25 -22.07
N GLN A 167 -3.86 -22.25 -21.16
CA GLN A 167 -3.50 -21.09 -20.34
C GLN A 167 -1.99 -21.02 -20.15
N VAL A 168 -1.48 -19.86 -19.79
CA VAL A 168 -0.07 -19.68 -19.45
C VAL A 168 0.01 -19.13 -18.05
N GLN A 169 0.82 -19.79 -17.24
CA GLN A 169 1.19 -19.31 -15.92
C GLN A 169 2.56 -18.63 -16.01
N ILE A 170 2.60 -17.38 -15.59
CA ILE A 170 3.78 -16.53 -15.61
C ILE A 170 4.09 -16.17 -14.15
N SER A 171 5.30 -16.44 -13.69
CA SER A 171 5.75 -16.10 -12.34
C SER A 171 6.78 -14.96 -12.42
N TYR A 172 6.53 -13.88 -11.68
CA TYR A 172 7.37 -12.69 -11.62
C TYR A 172 7.69 -12.32 -10.17
N GLU A 173 8.91 -11.88 -9.92
CA GLU A 173 9.22 -11.08 -8.73
C GLU A 173 8.85 -9.64 -9.02
N LEU A 174 8.04 -9.03 -8.16
CA LEU A 174 7.62 -7.63 -8.28
C LEU A 174 7.80 -6.92 -6.93
N PRO A 175 8.20 -5.64 -6.92
CA PRO A 175 8.08 -4.81 -5.74
C PRO A 175 6.62 -4.58 -5.38
N LEU A 176 6.21 -4.88 -4.14
CA LEU A 176 4.81 -4.69 -3.71
C LEU A 176 4.37 -3.23 -3.86
N ALA A 177 5.28 -2.27 -3.63
CA ALA A 177 5.04 -0.84 -3.80
C ALA A 177 4.58 -0.45 -5.21
N GLU A 178 5.05 -1.16 -6.24
CA GLU A 178 4.64 -0.95 -7.63
C GLU A 178 3.29 -1.59 -7.95
N VAL A 179 2.91 -2.61 -7.18
CA VAL A 179 1.69 -3.41 -7.37
C VAL A 179 0.47 -2.71 -6.74
N VAL A 180 0.61 -2.10 -5.56
CA VAL A 180 -0.49 -1.43 -4.86
C VAL A 180 -1.03 -0.16 -5.53
N LEU A 181 -0.27 0.46 -6.44
CA LEU A 181 -0.68 1.74 -7.04
C LEU A 181 -1.76 1.59 -8.12
N ASP A 182 -1.52 0.79 -9.14
CA ASP A 182 -2.42 0.66 -10.31
C ASP A 182 -2.22 -0.64 -11.10
N PHE A 183 -1.50 -1.62 -10.55
CA PHE A 183 -1.11 -2.81 -11.29
C PHE A 183 -2.29 -3.71 -11.62
N PHE A 184 -3.21 -3.91 -10.66
CA PHE A 184 -4.38 -4.77 -10.86
C PHE A 184 -5.28 -4.25 -11.98
N ASP A 185 -5.56 -2.95 -12.01
CA ASP A 185 -6.39 -2.31 -13.04
C ASP A 185 -5.75 -2.41 -14.42
N LYS A 186 -4.44 -2.13 -14.50
CA LYS A 186 -3.67 -2.28 -15.73
C LYS A 186 -3.64 -3.73 -16.21
N LEU A 187 -3.40 -4.68 -15.31
CA LEU A 187 -3.39 -6.11 -15.61
C LEU A 187 -4.74 -6.56 -16.19
N LYS A 188 -5.84 -6.14 -15.57
CA LYS A 188 -7.19 -6.43 -16.07
C LYS A 188 -7.45 -5.77 -17.41
N SER A 189 -7.01 -4.52 -17.61
CA SER A 189 -7.17 -3.81 -18.88
C SER A 189 -6.41 -4.49 -20.03
N VAL A 190 -5.10 -4.75 -19.87
CA VAL A 190 -4.26 -5.35 -20.92
C VAL A 190 -4.63 -6.78 -21.27
N SER A 191 -5.30 -7.48 -20.35
CA SER A 191 -5.80 -8.85 -20.52
C SER A 191 -7.30 -8.92 -20.83
N ARG A 192 -8.00 -7.79 -20.98
CA ARG A 192 -9.47 -7.74 -21.12
C ARG A 192 -10.22 -8.50 -20.02
N GLY A 193 -9.66 -8.53 -18.82
CA GLY A 193 -10.19 -9.20 -17.64
C GLY A 193 -9.81 -10.68 -17.50
N TYR A 194 -9.18 -11.29 -18.52
CA TYR A 194 -8.85 -12.72 -18.53
C TYR A 194 -7.69 -13.10 -17.60
N ALA A 195 -6.81 -12.17 -17.26
CA ALA A 195 -5.72 -12.47 -16.34
C ALA A 195 -6.19 -12.53 -14.89
N SER A 196 -5.75 -13.53 -14.15
CA SER A 196 -5.82 -13.60 -12.69
C SER A 196 -4.44 -13.54 -12.09
N MET A 197 -4.31 -12.99 -10.89
CA MET A 197 -3.05 -12.91 -10.18
C MET A 197 -3.23 -13.35 -8.73
N ASP A 198 -2.34 -14.21 -8.28
CA ASP A 198 -2.06 -14.45 -6.86
C ASP A 198 -0.64 -13.98 -6.54
N TYR A 199 -0.39 -13.61 -5.29
CA TYR A 199 0.95 -13.27 -4.86
C TYR A 199 1.20 -13.62 -3.40
N HIS A 200 2.47 -13.78 -3.05
CA HIS A 200 2.93 -13.89 -1.68
C HIS A 200 4.22 -13.08 -1.49
N LEU A 201 4.42 -12.59 -0.26
CA LEU A 201 5.67 -11.93 0.11
C LEU A 201 6.79 -12.97 0.16
N GLU A 202 7.87 -12.71 -0.56
CA GLU A 202 9.04 -13.59 -0.64
C GLU A 202 10.14 -13.10 0.29
N ARG A 203 10.51 -11.82 0.19
CA ARG A 203 11.64 -11.22 0.91
C ARG A 203 11.57 -9.70 0.94
N PHE A 204 12.46 -9.10 1.73
CA PHE A 204 12.80 -7.69 1.65
C PHE A 204 14.11 -7.53 0.89
N ASP A 205 14.15 -6.61 -0.06
CA ASP A 205 15.31 -6.39 -0.92
C ASP A 205 15.80 -4.95 -0.85
N ALA A 206 17.10 -4.77 -0.73
CA ALA A 206 17.72 -3.45 -0.57
C ALA A 206 17.76 -2.71 -1.91
N GLY A 207 17.47 -1.41 -1.89
CA GLY A 207 17.43 -0.62 -3.11
C GLY A 207 17.74 0.86 -2.89
N PRO A 208 18.06 1.59 -3.98
CA PRO A 208 18.28 3.03 -3.92
C PRO A 208 16.94 3.76 -3.79
N PHE A 209 16.44 3.89 -2.57
CA PHE A 209 15.21 4.63 -2.26
C PHE A 209 15.50 6.07 -1.85
N VAL A 210 14.56 6.95 -2.20
CA VAL A 210 14.56 8.34 -1.78
C VAL A 210 13.17 8.70 -1.26
N ARG A 211 13.11 9.61 -0.29
CA ARG A 211 11.86 10.22 0.16
C ARG A 211 11.59 11.46 -0.70
N VAL A 212 10.41 11.50 -1.31
CA VAL A 212 9.88 12.67 -2.01
C VAL A 212 8.90 13.33 -1.07
N ASP A 213 9.21 14.55 -0.65
CA ASP A 213 8.38 15.35 0.24
C ASP A 213 7.63 16.40 -0.59
N VAL A 214 6.35 16.56 -0.34
CA VAL A 214 5.52 17.55 -1.04
C VAL A 214 5.41 18.81 -0.19
N LEU A 215 5.68 19.96 -0.80
CA LEU A 215 5.54 21.27 -0.15
C LEU A 215 4.43 22.06 -0.84
N ILE A 216 3.55 22.64 -0.03
CA ILE A 216 2.51 23.57 -0.49
C ILE A 216 2.77 24.89 0.21
N ASN A 217 3.04 25.94 -0.56
CA ASN A 217 3.46 27.27 -0.07
C ASN A 217 4.69 27.25 0.86
N GLY A 218 5.55 26.25 0.71
CA GLY A 218 6.75 26.06 1.53
C GLY A 218 6.53 25.22 2.80
N ASP A 219 5.27 24.92 3.13
CA ASP A 219 4.93 24.04 4.23
C ASP A 219 4.90 22.58 3.75
N ARG A 220 5.55 21.69 4.50
CA ARG A 220 5.63 20.27 4.16
C ARG A 220 4.32 19.58 4.52
N VAL A 221 3.74 18.87 3.56
CA VAL A 221 2.54 18.05 3.77
C VAL A 221 2.94 16.60 3.93
N ASP A 222 3.18 16.18 5.17
CA ASP A 222 3.68 14.84 5.51
C ASP A 222 2.77 13.71 4.99
N ALA A 223 1.46 13.93 4.97
CA ALA A 223 0.48 12.96 4.48
C ALA A 223 0.61 12.64 2.97
N LEU A 224 1.33 13.47 2.22
CA LEU A 224 1.59 13.30 0.79
C LEU A 224 3.02 12.82 0.50
N SER A 225 3.88 12.68 1.52
CA SER A 225 5.24 12.20 1.33
C SER A 225 5.27 10.73 0.91
N LEU A 226 6.19 10.39 0.01
CA LEU A 226 6.30 9.05 -0.59
C LEU A 226 7.74 8.55 -0.55
N ILE A 227 7.91 7.24 -0.35
CA ILE A 227 9.18 6.55 -0.60
C ILE A 227 9.12 5.94 -1.99
N VAL A 228 10.10 6.28 -2.81
CA VAL A 228 10.14 5.88 -4.21
C VAL A 228 11.54 5.44 -4.58
N HIS A 229 11.62 4.53 -5.55
CA HIS A 229 12.89 4.15 -6.13
C HIS A 229 13.49 5.34 -6.89
N ARG A 230 14.81 5.56 -6.76
CA ARG A 230 15.50 6.76 -7.27
C ARG A 230 15.31 6.99 -8.78
N SER A 231 15.20 5.92 -9.57
CA SER A 231 14.93 6.03 -11.03
C SER A 231 13.58 6.65 -11.37
N HIS A 232 12.61 6.58 -10.46
CA HIS A 232 11.24 7.04 -10.66
C HIS A 232 10.92 8.32 -9.88
N ALA A 233 11.85 8.84 -9.07
CA ALA A 233 11.61 9.98 -8.19
C ALA A 233 11.15 11.23 -8.94
N ASP A 234 11.86 11.60 -10.03
CA ASP A 234 11.51 12.79 -10.83
C ASP A 234 10.14 12.66 -11.50
N ARG A 235 9.85 11.50 -12.10
CA ARG A 235 8.56 11.25 -12.75
C ARG A 235 7.42 11.25 -11.73
N ARG A 236 7.55 10.53 -10.62
CA ARG A 236 6.50 10.49 -9.58
C ARG A 236 6.29 11.84 -8.92
N GLY A 237 7.36 12.59 -8.66
CA GLY A 237 7.26 13.96 -8.12
C GLY A 237 6.43 14.85 -9.05
N ARG A 238 6.73 14.84 -10.36
CA ARG A 238 5.93 15.59 -11.36
C ARG A 238 4.49 15.14 -11.43
N ASP A 239 4.24 13.82 -11.54
CA ASP A 239 2.89 13.27 -11.61
C ASP A 239 2.06 13.67 -10.37
N LEU A 240 2.69 13.72 -9.19
CA LEU A 240 2.05 14.17 -7.96
C LEU A 240 1.71 15.68 -8.02
N VAL A 241 2.69 16.52 -8.38
CA VAL A 241 2.48 17.98 -8.48
C VAL A 241 1.39 18.32 -9.51
N GLU A 242 1.36 17.63 -10.66
CA GLU A 242 0.32 17.81 -11.68
C GLU A 242 -1.07 17.45 -11.14
N ARG A 243 -1.21 16.30 -10.47
CA ARG A 243 -2.49 15.91 -9.84
C ARG A 243 -2.93 16.91 -8.78
N MET A 244 -2.00 17.42 -7.97
CA MET A 244 -2.32 18.40 -6.93
C MET A 244 -2.78 19.74 -7.53
N LYS A 245 -2.22 20.15 -8.67
CA LYS A 245 -2.67 21.34 -9.39
C LYS A 245 -4.12 21.21 -9.86
N ASP A 246 -4.54 20.03 -10.30
CA ASP A 246 -5.92 19.79 -10.76
C ASP A 246 -6.91 19.70 -9.60
N LEU A 247 -6.46 19.22 -8.43
CA LEU A 247 -7.28 19.08 -7.22
C LEU A 247 -7.42 20.38 -6.42
N ILE A 248 -6.39 21.23 -6.40
CA ILE A 248 -6.40 22.48 -5.63
C ILE A 248 -7.09 23.58 -6.47
N PRO A 249 -8.26 24.08 -6.05
CA PRO A 249 -8.94 25.15 -6.76
C PRO A 249 -8.13 26.45 -6.70
N ARG A 250 -8.28 27.29 -7.72
CA ARG A 250 -7.61 28.60 -7.76
C ARG A 250 -8.08 29.45 -6.57
N GLN A 251 -7.12 30.00 -5.83
CA GLN A 251 -7.38 30.86 -4.69
C GLN A 251 -7.12 32.34 -5.04
N GLN A 252 -7.38 33.25 -4.09
CA GLN A 252 -7.11 34.68 -4.26
C GLN A 252 -5.60 35.03 -4.24
N PHE A 253 -4.75 34.05 -3.91
CA PHE A 253 -3.30 34.16 -3.88
C PHE A 253 -2.66 32.99 -4.64
N ASP A 254 -1.39 33.16 -5.01
CA ASP A 254 -0.63 32.12 -5.69
C ASP A 254 -0.37 30.95 -4.74
N VAL A 255 -0.77 29.74 -5.15
CA VAL A 255 -0.47 28.50 -4.43
C VAL A 255 0.69 27.81 -5.12
N ALA A 256 1.85 27.80 -4.47
CA ALA A 256 3.04 27.10 -4.95
C ALA A 256 3.02 25.64 -4.51
N ILE A 257 3.16 24.70 -5.45
CA ILE A 257 3.22 23.26 -5.18
C ILE A 257 4.59 22.75 -5.65
N GLN A 258 5.28 22.02 -4.78
CA GLN A 258 6.64 21.51 -5.01
C GLN A 258 6.74 20.06 -4.54
N ALA A 259 7.61 19.26 -5.15
CA ALA A 259 7.94 17.89 -4.76
C ALA A 259 9.42 17.60 -5.03
#